data_AF-A0A3M1M7Q3-F1
#
_entry.id   AF-A0A3M1M7Q3-F1
#
_cell.length_a   1.000
_cell.length_b   1.000
_cell.length_c   1.000
_cell.angle_alpha   90.00
_cell.angle_beta   90.00
_cell.angle_gamma   90.00
#
_symmetry.space_group_name_H-M   'P 1'
#
loop_
_entity.id
_entity.type
_entity.pdbx_description
1 polymer ?
#
loop_
_entity_poly.entity_id
_entity_poly.type
_entity_poly.pdbx_seq_one_letter_code
_entity_poly.pdbx_strand_id
1 'polypeptide(L)'
;MKGGILPDYVYWWLKGSKDLAESIASGTTFLELSGAKAKQIPIPLAPLDQQKRIVAEIEKHFSRLDEGINNLKRVQANLRRYKAAVLKAAVEGRLVETEAEIAKREGRDYETGEQLLQRILHERRRKWEEAELAKMQAKGKVPKNDKWKQKYKEPAAPDTTDLPELPEGWVWASLDQACVKITDGTHHSPKNYPHGEYKYITSKNVREF
;
A
#
# COMPACT_ATOMS: atom_id res chain seq x y z
N MET A 1 36.62 42.46 16.68
CA MET A 1 35.53 43.45 16.51
C MET A 1 35.61 44.45 17.65
N LYS A 2 35.20 45.70 17.42
CA LYS A 2 35.13 46.72 18.48
C LYS A 2 34.12 46.27 19.55
N GLY A 3 34.37 46.56 20.82
CA GLY A 3 33.38 46.33 21.88
C GLY A 3 32.07 47.06 21.55
N GLY A 4 30.92 46.37 21.65
CA GLY A 4 29.59 46.93 21.37
C GLY A 4 28.89 46.45 20.09
N ILE A 5 29.48 45.53 19.32
CA ILE A 5 28.85 44.93 18.14
C ILE A 5 28.83 43.42 18.28
N LEU A 6 27.65 42.81 18.18
CA LEU A 6 27.48 41.36 18.14
C LEU A 6 27.74 40.81 16.73
N PRO A 7 28.60 39.79 16.58
CA PRO A 7 28.84 39.12 15.30
C PRO A 7 27.54 38.60 14.66
N ASP A 8 26.68 37.95 15.45
CA ASP A 8 25.45 37.34 14.95
C ASP A 8 24.44 38.38 14.45
N TYR A 9 24.42 39.56 15.07
CA TYR A 9 23.59 40.67 14.61
C TYR A 9 24.01 41.15 13.22
N VAL A 10 25.32 41.30 13.00
CA VAL A 10 25.88 41.66 11.68
C VAL A 10 25.61 40.55 10.67
N TYR A 11 25.77 39.28 11.07
CA TYR A 11 25.47 38.14 10.22
C TYR A 11 24.00 38.14 9.74
N TRP A 12 23.05 38.27 10.66
CA TRP A 12 21.63 38.27 10.32
C TRP A 12 21.23 39.49 9.48
N TRP A 13 21.80 40.66 9.76
CA TRP A 13 21.61 41.86 8.93
C TRP A 13 22.10 41.65 7.49
N LEU A 14 23.33 41.16 7.32
CA LEU A 14 23.89 40.91 5.99
C LEU A 14 23.12 39.83 5.24
N LYS A 15 22.68 38.78 5.93
CA LYS A 15 21.84 37.72 5.36
C LYS A 15 20.48 38.24 4.89
N GLY A 16 19.88 39.15 5.65
CA GLY A 16 18.63 39.84 5.26
C GLY A 16 18.83 40.88 4.15
N SER A 17 20.02 41.49 4.06
CA SER A 17 20.35 42.52 3.07
C SER A 17 20.79 41.95 1.72
N LYS A 18 20.36 40.73 1.39
CA LYS A 18 20.76 40.02 0.18
C LYS A 18 20.44 40.82 -1.08
N ASP A 19 19.22 41.33 -1.21
CA ASP A 19 18.79 42.08 -2.40
C ASP A 19 19.62 43.36 -2.61
N LEU A 20 19.96 44.03 -1.51
CA LEU A 20 20.86 45.18 -1.55
C LEU A 20 22.27 44.79 -1.99
N ALA A 21 22.80 43.68 -1.47
CA ALA A 21 24.11 43.16 -1.85
C ALA A 21 24.16 42.75 -3.33
N GLU A 22 23.09 42.14 -3.85
CA GLU A 22 22.96 41.78 -5.26
C GLU A 22 22.84 43.02 -6.16
N SER A 23 22.16 44.08 -5.71
CA SER A 23 21.99 45.32 -6.49
C SER A 23 23.29 46.07 -6.78
N ILE A 24 24.28 45.94 -5.88
CA ILE A 24 25.59 46.59 -6.03
C ILE A 24 26.65 45.62 -6.57
N ALA A 25 26.36 44.32 -6.63
CA ALA A 25 27.26 43.32 -7.19
C ALA A 25 27.48 43.54 -8.70
N SER A 26 28.47 42.89 -9.28
CA SER A 26 28.85 43.06 -10.68
C SER A 26 29.26 41.73 -11.29
N GLY A 27 29.17 41.61 -12.62
CA GLY A 27 29.43 40.35 -13.33
C GLY A 27 28.17 39.82 -13.99
N THR A 28 28.34 39.27 -15.20
CA THR A 28 27.23 38.84 -16.06
C THR A 28 26.95 37.33 -15.97
N THR A 29 27.95 36.53 -15.56
CA THR A 29 27.83 35.06 -15.41
C THR A 29 27.66 34.63 -13.95
N PHE A 30 28.36 35.30 -13.03
CA PHE A 30 28.19 35.18 -11.59
C PHE A 30 28.22 36.58 -10.97
N LEU A 31 27.34 36.85 -10.00
CA LEU A 31 27.35 38.10 -9.26
C LEU A 31 28.54 38.09 -8.29
N GLU A 32 29.49 38.99 -8.52
CA GLU A 32 30.64 39.25 -7.66
C GLU A 32 30.41 40.52 -6.84
N LEU A 33 30.56 40.41 -5.53
CA LEU A 33 30.59 41.56 -4.63
C LEU A 33 32.04 41.88 -4.24
N SER A 34 32.62 42.91 -4.86
CA SER A 34 33.99 43.32 -4.54
C SER A 34 34.09 43.88 -3.11
N GLY A 35 35.25 43.69 -2.46
CA GLY A 35 35.48 44.19 -1.09
C GLY A 35 35.31 45.71 -0.94
N ALA A 36 35.52 46.48 -2.02
CA ALA A 36 35.28 47.92 -2.04
C ALA A 36 33.79 48.26 -1.97
N LYS A 37 32.94 47.49 -2.65
CA LYS A 37 31.48 47.65 -2.63
C LYS A 37 30.85 47.07 -1.37
N ALA A 38 31.37 45.95 -0.86
CA ALA A 38 30.93 45.38 0.42
C ALA A 38 31.06 46.37 1.59
N LYS A 39 32.11 47.20 1.60
CA LYS A 39 32.32 48.27 2.60
C LYS A 39 31.25 49.37 2.57
N GLN A 40 30.53 49.52 1.45
CA GLN A 40 29.50 50.54 1.27
C GLN A 40 28.13 50.07 1.80
N ILE A 41 27.98 48.79 2.15
CA ILE A 41 26.71 48.27 2.69
C ILE A 41 26.48 48.90 4.07
N PRO A 42 25.40 49.69 4.25
CA PRO A 42 25.09 50.28 5.54
C PRO A 42 24.67 49.18 6.53
N ILE A 43 25.25 49.22 7.73
CA ILE A 43 24.85 48.37 8.84
C ILE A 43 24.23 49.27 9.91
N PRO A 44 22.91 49.19 10.16
CA PRO A 44 22.28 49.93 11.24
C PRO A 44 22.79 49.34 12.56
N LEU A 45 23.45 50.15 13.39
CA LEU A 45 23.98 49.70 14.68
C LEU A 45 23.00 50.04 15.79
N ALA A 46 22.14 49.08 16.16
CA ALA A 46 21.29 49.20 17.33
C ALA A 46 22.10 49.17 18.64
N PRO A 47 21.56 49.68 19.77
CA PRO A 47 22.16 49.48 21.09
C PRO A 47 22.36 47.99 21.41
N LEU A 48 23.38 47.66 22.20
CA LEU A 48 23.81 46.27 22.44
C LEU A 48 22.67 45.35 22.90
N ASP A 49 21.80 45.83 23.79
CA ASP A 49 20.67 45.03 24.28
C ASP A 49 19.60 44.80 23.21
N GLN A 50 19.42 45.75 22.28
CA GLN A 50 18.53 45.54 21.14
C GLN A 50 19.14 44.56 20.14
N GLN A 51 20.45 44.59 19.89
CA GLN A 51 21.12 43.60 19.05
C GLN A 51 20.89 42.18 19.59
N LYS A 52 21.06 41.97 20.91
CA LYS A 52 20.78 40.68 21.57
C LYS A 52 19.33 40.24 21.36
N ARG A 53 18.36 41.14 21.58
CA ARG A 53 16.93 40.84 21.42
C ARG A 53 16.57 40.45 19.99
N ILE A 54 17.13 41.16 19.00
CA ILE A 54 16.88 40.88 17.58
C ILE A 54 17.44 39.50 17.22
N VAL A 55 18.68 39.21 17.59
CA VAL A 55 19.31 37.90 17.33
C VAL A 55 18.48 36.79 17.98
N ALA A 56 18.10 36.96 19.26
CA ALA A 56 17.33 35.95 19.99
C ALA A 56 15.98 35.63 19.33
N GLU A 57 15.23 36.63 18.86
CA GLU A 57 13.97 36.36 18.16
C GLU A 57 14.19 35.70 16.79
N ILE A 58 15.23 36.09 16.05
CA ILE A 58 15.56 35.46 14.77
C ILE A 58 15.91 33.98 14.97
N GLU A 59 16.82 33.68 15.90
CA GLU A 59 17.25 32.31 16.19
C GLU A 59 16.10 31.43 16.71
N LYS A 60 15.23 31.99 17.53
CA LYS A 60 14.00 31.32 17.98
C LYS A 60 13.10 30.96 16.81
N HIS A 61 12.92 31.83 15.83
CA HIS A 61 12.13 31.52 14.63
C HIS A 61 12.79 30.45 13.76
N PHE A 62 14.10 30.52 13.53
CA PHE A 62 14.81 29.48 12.76
C PHE A 62 14.78 28.12 13.46
N SER A 63 14.95 28.09 14.79
CA SER A 63 14.84 26.86 15.57
C SER A 63 13.48 26.18 15.38
N ARG A 64 12.38 26.96 15.41
CA ARG A 64 11.03 26.44 15.14
C ARG A 64 10.87 25.90 13.73
N LEU A 65 11.50 26.53 12.73
CA LEU A 65 11.46 26.04 11.35
C LEU A 65 12.22 24.73 11.21
N ASP A 66 13.40 24.63 11.82
CA ASP A 66 14.23 23.42 11.81
C ASP A 66 13.51 22.24 12.49
N GLU A 67 12.85 22.48 13.63
CA GLU A 67 11.97 21.50 14.27
C GLU A 67 10.84 21.05 13.34
N GLY A 68 10.19 21.98 12.64
CA GLY A 68 9.15 21.70 11.66
C GLY A 68 9.63 20.82 10.51
N ILE A 69 10.79 21.15 9.93
CA ILE A 69 11.44 20.37 8.87
C ILE A 69 11.76 18.95 9.35
N ASN A 70 12.34 18.83 10.55
CA ASN A 70 12.69 17.54 11.12
C ASN A 70 11.46 16.68 11.41
N ASN A 71 10.38 17.27 11.92
CA ASN A 71 9.12 16.56 12.13
C ASN A 71 8.51 16.09 10.81
N LEU A 72 8.51 16.94 9.76
CA LEU A 72 8.01 16.56 8.45
C LEU A 72 8.80 15.39 7.85
N LYS A 73 10.14 15.44 7.91
CA LYS A 73 11.01 14.34 7.47
C LYS A 73 10.69 13.04 8.22
N ARG A 74 10.51 13.11 9.54
CA ARG A 74 10.14 11.95 10.36
C ARG A 74 8.78 11.36 9.95
N VAL A 75 7.78 12.20 9.73
CA VAL A 75 6.44 11.75 9.29
C VAL A 75 6.51 11.10 7.91
N GLN A 76 7.25 11.67 6.96
CA GLN A 76 7.44 11.07 5.63
C GLN A 76 8.10 9.69 5.69
N ALA A 77 9.14 9.53 6.53
CA ALA A 77 9.79 8.23 6.73
C ALA A 77 8.85 7.21 7.39
N ASN A 78 8.03 7.66 8.34
CA ASN A 78 7.04 6.82 9.00
C ASN A 78 5.90 6.41 8.06
N LEU A 79 5.48 7.27 7.14
CA LEU A 79 4.40 6.99 6.20
C LEU A 79 4.72 5.79 5.31
N ARG A 80 5.98 5.63 4.87
CA ARG A 80 6.39 4.45 4.10
C ARG A 80 6.22 3.16 4.90
N ARG A 81 6.67 3.16 6.16
CA ARG A 81 6.51 2.02 7.07
C ARG A 81 5.04 1.73 7.37
N TYR A 82 4.24 2.76 7.59
CA TYR A 82 2.82 2.64 7.81
C TYR A 82 2.10 2.02 6.61
N LYS A 83 2.38 2.48 5.38
CA LYS A 83 1.83 1.89 4.15
C LYS A 83 2.16 0.40 4.05
N ALA A 84 3.42 0.02 4.29
CA ALA A 84 3.82 -1.38 4.27
C ALA A 84 3.09 -2.22 5.34
N ALA A 85 2.95 -1.68 6.55
CA ALA A 85 2.25 -2.35 7.64
C ALA A 85 0.75 -2.53 7.35
N VAL A 86 0.09 -1.52 6.79
CA VAL A 86 -1.33 -1.59 6.38
C VAL A 86 -1.52 -2.59 5.24
N LEU A 87 -0.66 -2.56 4.22
CA LEU A 87 -0.72 -3.55 3.13
C LEU A 87 -0.51 -4.97 3.65
N LYS A 88 0.46 -5.18 4.55
CA LYS A 88 0.68 -6.47 5.22
C LYS A 88 -0.58 -6.91 5.98
N ALA A 89 -1.18 -6.03 6.77
CA ALA A 89 -2.40 -6.34 7.49
C ALA A 89 -3.58 -6.63 6.53
N ALA A 90 -3.65 -5.95 5.38
CA ALA A 90 -4.69 -6.17 4.38
C ALA A 90 -4.58 -7.57 3.77
N VAL A 91 -3.38 -7.96 3.33
CA VAL A 91 -3.16 -9.26 2.66
C VAL A 91 -3.23 -10.44 3.62
N GLU A 92 -2.95 -10.22 4.91
CA GLU A 92 -3.12 -11.23 5.96
C GLU A 92 -4.57 -11.27 6.49
N GLY A 93 -5.48 -10.47 5.95
CA GLY A 93 -6.89 -10.44 6.37
C GLY A 93 -7.10 -9.85 7.78
N ARG A 94 -6.13 -9.14 8.34
CA ARG A 94 -6.17 -8.56 9.70
C ARG A 94 -6.81 -7.17 9.77
N LEU A 95 -7.24 -6.60 8.64
CA LEU A 95 -7.89 -5.27 8.61
C LEU A 95 -9.40 -5.31 8.84
N VAL A 96 -10.02 -6.47 8.64
CA VAL A 96 -11.46 -6.67 8.78
C VAL A 96 -11.69 -7.87 9.69
N GLU A 97 -12.78 -7.82 10.43
CA GLU A 97 -13.21 -8.94 11.25
C GLU A 97 -13.56 -10.14 10.37
N THR A 98 -13.31 -11.32 10.90
CA THR A 98 -13.67 -12.58 10.24
C THR A 98 -15.17 -12.82 10.35
N GLU A 99 -15.73 -13.59 9.42
CA GLU A 99 -17.15 -13.95 9.42
C GLU A 99 -17.58 -14.62 10.75
N ALA A 100 -16.69 -15.42 11.34
CA ALA A 100 -16.92 -16.05 12.64
C ALA A 100 -17.07 -15.02 13.78
N GLU A 101 -16.24 -13.98 13.79
CA GLU A 101 -16.31 -12.89 14.79
C GLU A 101 -17.60 -12.09 14.63
N ILE A 102 -17.97 -11.77 13.39
CA ILE A 102 -19.23 -11.07 13.07
C ILE A 102 -20.42 -11.90 13.53
N ALA A 103 -20.45 -13.20 13.19
CA ALA A 103 -21.53 -14.12 13.55
C ALA A 103 -21.70 -14.23 15.07
N LYS A 104 -20.59 -14.33 15.83
CA LYS A 104 -20.60 -14.35 17.30
C LYS A 104 -21.16 -13.06 17.89
N ARG A 105 -20.75 -11.91 17.38
CA ARG A 105 -21.25 -10.60 17.85
C ARG A 105 -22.75 -10.45 17.58
N GLU A 106 -23.20 -10.89 16.41
CA GLU A 106 -24.60 -10.78 15.99
C GLU A 106 -25.49 -11.90 16.56
N GLY A 107 -24.90 -12.91 17.21
CA GLY A 107 -25.63 -14.05 17.75
C GLY A 107 -26.31 -14.90 16.67
N ARG A 108 -25.73 -14.94 15.47
CA ARG A 108 -26.24 -15.71 14.33
C ARG A 108 -25.34 -16.90 14.02
N ASP A 109 -25.91 -17.88 13.36
CA ASP A 109 -25.15 -18.95 12.73
C ASP A 109 -24.52 -18.47 11.40
N TYR A 110 -23.51 -19.20 10.95
CA TYR A 110 -22.87 -18.98 9.65
C TYR A 110 -22.39 -20.32 9.04
N GLU A 111 -22.28 -20.37 7.72
CA GLU A 111 -21.68 -21.51 7.00
C GLU A 111 -20.15 -21.42 7.10
N THR A 112 -19.52 -22.44 7.67
CA THR A 112 -18.05 -22.55 7.73
C THR A 112 -17.47 -22.90 6.36
N GLY A 113 -16.20 -22.60 6.17
CA GLY A 113 -15.44 -22.98 4.97
C GLY A 113 -15.44 -24.48 4.72
N GLU A 114 -15.41 -25.32 5.77
CA GLU A 114 -15.51 -26.77 5.64
C GLU A 114 -16.88 -27.18 5.09
N GLN A 115 -17.97 -26.64 5.64
CA GLN A 115 -19.33 -26.89 5.15
C GLN A 115 -19.50 -26.44 3.69
N LEU A 116 -19.00 -25.24 3.37
CA LEU A 116 -19.00 -24.71 2.00
C LEU A 116 -18.21 -25.62 1.05
N LEU A 117 -17.02 -26.07 1.46
CA LEU A 117 -16.17 -26.96 0.65
C LEU A 117 -16.89 -28.29 0.38
N GLN A 118 -17.49 -28.91 1.39
CA GLN A 118 -18.28 -30.13 1.22
C GLN A 118 -19.42 -29.93 0.24
N ARG A 119 -20.13 -28.79 0.33
CA ARG A 119 -21.20 -28.44 -0.61
C ARG A 119 -20.67 -28.29 -2.04
N ILE A 120 -19.55 -27.62 -2.24
CA ILE A 120 -18.89 -27.48 -3.55
C ILE A 120 -18.51 -28.85 -4.12
N LEU A 121 -17.89 -29.73 -3.33
CA LEU A 121 -17.48 -31.07 -3.77
C LEU A 121 -18.67 -31.95 -4.14
N HIS A 122 -19.75 -31.88 -3.36
CA HIS A 122 -21.01 -32.57 -3.65
C HIS A 122 -21.64 -32.06 -4.95
N GLU A 123 -21.73 -30.74 -5.12
CA GLU A 123 -22.25 -30.14 -6.36
C GLU A 123 -21.40 -30.50 -7.58
N ARG A 124 -20.08 -30.52 -7.45
CA ARG A 124 -19.15 -30.93 -8.52
C ARG A 124 -19.40 -32.37 -8.95
N ARG A 125 -19.49 -33.29 -7.97
CA ARG A 125 -19.78 -34.71 -8.25
C ARG A 125 -21.13 -34.87 -8.94
N ARG A 126 -22.17 -34.19 -8.44
CA ARG A 126 -23.51 -34.21 -9.04
C ARG A 126 -23.48 -33.75 -10.51
N LYS A 127 -22.85 -32.60 -10.80
CA LYS A 127 -22.70 -32.08 -12.17
C LYS A 127 -21.94 -33.04 -13.08
N TRP A 128 -20.90 -33.71 -12.57
CA TRP A 128 -20.18 -34.72 -13.33
C TRP A 128 -21.07 -35.93 -13.65
N GLU A 129 -21.86 -36.40 -12.67
CA GLU A 129 -22.78 -37.52 -12.86
C GLU A 129 -23.85 -37.20 -13.91
N GLU A 130 -24.47 -36.03 -13.83
CA GLU A 130 -25.45 -35.54 -14.81
C GLU A 130 -24.85 -35.45 -16.22
N ALA A 131 -23.65 -34.88 -16.35
CA ALA A 131 -22.98 -34.74 -17.64
C ALA A 131 -22.61 -36.10 -18.25
N GLU A 132 -22.16 -37.06 -17.44
CA GLU A 132 -21.78 -38.38 -17.92
C GLU A 132 -23.02 -39.19 -18.32
N LEU A 133 -24.11 -39.11 -17.54
CA LEU A 133 -25.40 -39.70 -17.90
C LEU A 133 -25.94 -39.14 -19.22
N ALA A 134 -25.91 -37.82 -19.40
CA ALA A 134 -26.34 -37.17 -20.63
C ALA A 134 -25.53 -37.64 -21.85
N LYS A 135 -24.20 -37.80 -21.70
CA LYS A 135 -23.36 -38.39 -22.76
C LYS A 135 -23.72 -39.84 -23.07
N MET A 136 -24.07 -40.64 -22.07
CA MET A 136 -24.48 -42.04 -22.28
C MET A 136 -25.83 -42.12 -22.98
N GLN A 137 -26.81 -41.31 -22.56
CA GLN A 137 -28.13 -41.22 -23.19
C GLN A 137 -28.06 -40.74 -24.64
N ALA A 138 -27.25 -39.71 -24.92
CA ALA A 138 -27.01 -39.23 -26.29
C ALA A 138 -26.37 -40.30 -27.19
N LYS A 139 -25.66 -41.27 -26.60
CA LYS A 139 -25.09 -42.44 -27.28
C LYS A 139 -26.04 -43.66 -27.29
N GLY A 140 -27.29 -43.50 -26.86
CA GLY A 140 -28.29 -44.56 -26.78
C GLY A 140 -27.99 -45.64 -25.74
N LYS A 141 -27.06 -45.40 -24.81
CA LYS A 141 -26.66 -46.35 -23.77
C LYS A 141 -27.27 -45.91 -22.44
N VAL A 142 -28.16 -46.71 -21.87
CA VAL A 142 -28.66 -46.48 -20.50
C VAL A 142 -27.79 -47.29 -19.52
N PRO A 143 -27.26 -46.67 -18.44
CA PRO A 143 -26.48 -47.40 -17.46
C PRO A 143 -27.31 -48.52 -16.81
N LYS A 144 -26.78 -49.76 -16.82
CA LYS A 144 -27.43 -50.91 -16.16
C LYS A 144 -27.20 -50.94 -14.64
N ASN A 145 -26.22 -50.21 -14.13
CA ASN A 145 -25.86 -50.11 -12.71
C ASN A 145 -25.06 -48.84 -12.43
N ASP A 146 -24.76 -48.57 -11.16
CA ASP A 146 -24.03 -47.39 -10.69
C ASP A 146 -22.51 -47.52 -10.71
N LYS A 147 -21.94 -48.59 -11.30
CA LYS A 147 -20.48 -48.78 -11.35
C LYS A 147 -19.75 -47.65 -12.08
N TRP A 148 -20.43 -46.96 -13.00
CA TRP A 148 -19.83 -45.83 -13.71
C TRP A 148 -19.54 -44.64 -12.80
N LYS A 149 -20.27 -44.47 -11.68
CA LYS A 149 -20.03 -43.40 -10.70
C LYS A 149 -18.66 -43.53 -10.01
N GLN A 150 -18.15 -44.76 -9.88
CA GLN A 150 -16.81 -45.02 -9.32
C GLN A 150 -15.66 -44.50 -10.21
N LYS A 151 -15.96 -44.11 -11.46
CA LYS A 151 -14.97 -43.48 -12.35
C LYS A 151 -14.72 -42.01 -11.99
N TYR A 152 -15.54 -41.42 -11.12
CA TYR A 152 -15.30 -40.06 -10.66
C TYR A 152 -14.03 -40.02 -9.80
N LYS A 153 -13.08 -39.20 -10.21
CA LYS A 153 -11.87 -38.94 -9.43
C LYS A 153 -12.11 -37.71 -8.58
N GLU A 154 -12.03 -37.88 -7.26
CA GLU A 154 -12.10 -36.74 -6.35
C GLU A 154 -10.87 -35.83 -6.51
N PRO A 155 -11.05 -34.51 -6.37
CA PRO A 155 -9.95 -33.57 -6.36
C PRO A 155 -9.03 -33.81 -5.17
N ALA A 156 -7.73 -33.65 -5.38
CA ALA A 156 -6.74 -33.87 -4.34
C ALA A 156 -6.84 -32.78 -3.25
N ALA A 157 -6.79 -33.20 -1.98
CA ALA A 157 -6.64 -32.28 -0.86
C ALA A 157 -5.24 -31.63 -0.87
N PRO A 158 -5.09 -30.41 -0.34
CA PRO A 158 -3.79 -29.78 -0.18
C PRO A 158 -2.97 -30.50 0.90
N ASP A 159 -1.64 -30.42 0.80
CA ASP A 159 -0.75 -30.77 1.91
C ASP A 159 -0.74 -29.62 2.91
N THR A 160 -1.06 -29.92 4.17
CA THR A 160 -1.18 -28.93 5.25
C THR A 160 -0.07 -29.04 6.30
N THR A 161 0.95 -29.87 6.08
CA THR A 161 1.95 -30.24 7.10
C THR A 161 2.74 -29.03 7.64
N ASP A 162 3.11 -28.09 6.77
CA ASP A 162 3.90 -26.89 7.12
C ASP A 162 3.12 -25.57 6.91
N LEU A 163 1.78 -25.63 6.96
CA LEU A 163 0.93 -24.45 6.77
C LEU A 163 0.59 -23.78 8.10
N PRO A 164 0.41 -22.44 8.12
CA PRO A 164 -0.01 -21.73 9.32
C PRO A 164 -1.43 -22.11 9.72
N GLU A 165 -1.75 -21.87 11.00
CA GLU A 165 -3.12 -21.97 11.50
C GLU A 165 -4.04 -21.00 10.76
N LEU A 166 -5.25 -21.47 10.49
CA LEU A 166 -6.28 -20.68 9.84
C LEU A 166 -7.17 -19.99 10.87
N PRO A 167 -7.79 -18.85 10.52
CA PRO A 167 -8.83 -18.27 11.33
C PRO A 167 -10.01 -19.23 11.53
N GLU A 168 -10.79 -18.99 12.58
CA GLU A 168 -11.97 -19.79 12.87
C GLU A 168 -12.95 -19.80 11.69
N GLY A 169 -13.47 -20.99 11.38
CA GLY A 169 -14.39 -21.19 10.27
C GLY A 169 -13.73 -21.27 8.89
N TRP A 170 -12.41 -21.12 8.77
CA TRP A 170 -11.71 -21.30 7.49
C TRP A 170 -11.23 -22.75 7.31
N VAL A 171 -11.02 -23.16 6.05
CA VAL A 171 -10.48 -24.48 5.71
C VAL A 171 -9.46 -24.36 4.58
N TRP A 172 -8.40 -25.17 4.64
CA TRP A 172 -7.48 -25.30 3.52
C TRP A 172 -8.15 -26.10 2.39
N ALA A 173 -8.12 -25.55 1.17
CA ALA A 173 -8.61 -26.22 -0.02
C ALA A 173 -7.61 -26.07 -1.16
N SER A 174 -7.47 -27.09 -1.99
CA SER A 174 -6.66 -27.00 -3.20
C SER A 174 -7.42 -26.24 -4.30
N LEU A 175 -6.69 -25.65 -5.25
CA LEU A 175 -7.32 -25.06 -6.43
C LEU A 175 -8.14 -26.08 -7.22
N ASP A 176 -7.71 -27.35 -7.25
CA ASP A 176 -8.50 -28.41 -7.87
C ASP A 176 -9.84 -28.55 -7.12
N GLN A 177 -9.87 -28.58 -5.79
CA GLN A 177 -11.12 -28.66 -5.04
C GLN A 177 -12.04 -27.44 -5.26
N ALA A 178 -11.48 -26.22 -5.31
CA ALA A 178 -12.25 -24.98 -5.39
C ALA A 178 -12.68 -24.59 -6.81
N CYS A 179 -11.97 -25.02 -7.85
CA CYS A 179 -12.22 -24.61 -9.23
C CYS A 179 -12.83 -25.74 -10.07
N VAL A 180 -13.82 -25.38 -10.90
CA VAL A 180 -14.41 -26.32 -11.88
C VAL A 180 -13.47 -26.59 -13.05
N LYS A 181 -12.63 -25.60 -13.41
CA LYS A 181 -11.67 -25.68 -14.52
C LYS A 181 -10.46 -24.80 -14.22
N ILE A 182 -9.27 -25.37 -14.37
CA ILE A 182 -7.99 -24.65 -14.33
C ILE A 182 -7.37 -24.78 -15.72
N THR A 183 -7.03 -23.66 -16.36
CA THR A 183 -6.51 -23.66 -17.72
C THR A 183 -5.64 -22.44 -17.99
N ASP A 184 -4.85 -22.46 -19.06
CA ASP A 184 -4.03 -21.31 -19.46
C ASP A 184 -4.91 -20.15 -19.96
N GLY A 185 -4.70 -18.97 -19.38
CA GLY A 185 -5.42 -17.77 -19.77
C GLY A 185 -4.99 -17.20 -21.12
N THR A 186 -3.77 -17.49 -21.61
CA THR A 186 -3.24 -16.87 -22.84
C THR A 186 -3.90 -17.44 -24.09
N HIS A 187 -4.05 -18.77 -24.17
CA HIS A 187 -4.67 -19.44 -25.31
C HIS A 187 -6.17 -19.72 -25.11
N HIS A 188 -6.66 -19.62 -23.88
CA HIS A 188 -8.07 -19.84 -23.53
C HIS A 188 -8.66 -18.68 -22.72
N SER A 189 -8.32 -17.44 -23.10
CA SER A 189 -8.91 -16.24 -22.48
C SER A 189 -10.45 -16.31 -22.51
N PRO A 190 -11.12 -16.07 -21.37
CA PRO A 190 -12.57 -15.90 -21.35
C PRO A 190 -13.00 -14.81 -22.32
N LYS A 191 -14.17 -14.97 -22.94
CA LYS A 191 -14.74 -13.91 -23.79
C LYS A 191 -15.02 -12.68 -22.92
N ASN A 192 -14.55 -11.51 -23.36
CA ASN A 192 -14.92 -10.26 -22.73
C ASN A 192 -16.37 -9.94 -23.05
N TYR A 193 -17.16 -9.69 -22.01
CA TYR A 193 -18.52 -9.19 -22.13
C TYR A 193 -18.56 -7.76 -21.57
N PRO A 194 -19.38 -6.86 -22.15
CA PRO A 194 -19.52 -5.49 -21.64
C PRO A 194 -19.96 -5.45 -20.18
N HIS A 195 -20.71 -6.47 -19.75
CA HIS A 195 -21.26 -6.66 -18.41
C HIS A 195 -21.16 -8.15 -18.04
N GLY A 196 -20.90 -8.48 -16.78
CA GLY A 196 -20.86 -9.86 -16.30
C GLY A 196 -20.68 -9.95 -14.79
N GLU A 197 -21.11 -11.06 -14.20
CA GLU A 197 -21.00 -11.34 -12.76
C GLU A 197 -19.55 -11.45 -12.28
N TYR A 198 -18.61 -11.76 -13.19
CA TYR A 198 -17.21 -12.02 -12.87
C TYR A 198 -16.30 -11.06 -13.62
N LYS A 199 -15.37 -10.43 -12.90
CA LYS A 199 -14.31 -9.59 -13.48
C LYS A 199 -13.05 -10.43 -13.69
N TYR A 200 -12.40 -10.24 -14.84
CA TYR A 200 -11.11 -10.85 -15.14
C TYR A 200 -9.99 -9.81 -15.00
N ILE A 201 -8.93 -10.14 -14.26
CA ILE A 201 -7.72 -9.32 -14.09
C ILE A 201 -6.57 -10.01 -14.81
N THR A 202 -5.86 -9.27 -15.66
CA THR A 202 -4.61 -9.74 -16.29
C THR A 202 -3.41 -9.07 -15.64
N SER A 203 -2.22 -9.64 -15.84
CA SER A 203 -0.95 -9.00 -15.44
C SER A 203 -0.80 -7.58 -16.00
N LYS A 204 -1.38 -7.28 -17.17
CA LYS A 204 -1.41 -5.93 -17.77
C LYS A 204 -2.27 -4.93 -16.99
N ASN A 205 -3.19 -5.40 -16.15
CA ASN A 205 -4.01 -4.55 -15.29
C ASN A 205 -3.31 -4.17 -13.98
N VAL A 206 -2.23 -4.89 -13.61
CA VAL A 206 -1.40 -4.56 -12.46
C VAL A 206 -0.30 -3.61 -12.94
N ARG A 207 -0.44 -2.31 -12.64
CA ARG A 207 0.58 -1.29 -12.91
C ARG A 207 1.18 -0.84 -11.60
N GLU A 208 2.47 -0.52 -11.60
CA GLU A 208 3.10 0.16 -10.47
C GLU A 208 2.41 1.52 -10.25
N PHE A 209 2.12 1.83 -8.98
CA PHE A 209 1.49 3.08 -8.55
C PHE A 209 2.50 4.20 -8.36
#